data_AF-A0A2V6E0X7-F1
#
_entry.id   AF-A0A2V6E0X7-F1
#
_cell.length_a   1.000
_cell.length_b   1.000
_cell.length_c   1.000
_cell.angle_alpha   90.00
_cell.angle_beta   90.00
_cell.angle_gamma   90.00
#
_symmetry.space_group_name_H-M   'P 1'
#
loop_
_entity.id
_entity.type
_entity.pdbx_description
1 polymer ?
#
loop_
_entity_poly.entity_id
_entity_poly.type
_entity_poly.pdbx_seq_one_letter_code
_entity_poly.pdbx_strand_id
1 'polypeptide(L)'
;MRNNSALIFLFSGLLAFAGPISCGQAASEQKASYGTRVKYRAGQKIEFPDFAVEYVGERRKSLPVYPRGFLYYDFKVSKGPAEKMVSWSTGTGVIDPTDFEIGGKHYQLELRHSDKLGKLNDNELVIWQAKPPS
;
A
#
# COMPACT_ATOMS: atom_id res chain seq x y z
N MET A 1 -4.12 -3.16 -71.57
CA MET A 1 -2.70 -2.84 -71.80
C MET A 1 -2.49 -1.33 -71.72
N ARG A 2 -1.95 -0.80 -70.61
CA ARG A 2 -0.82 0.16 -70.58
C ARG A 2 -0.49 0.47 -69.12
N ASN A 3 0.81 0.43 -68.83
CA ASN A 3 1.43 0.45 -67.50
C ASN A 3 1.42 1.82 -66.80
N ASN A 4 1.31 1.73 -65.47
CA ASN A 4 2.08 2.38 -64.40
C ASN A 4 2.74 3.74 -64.64
N SER A 5 2.44 4.69 -63.74
CA SER A 5 3.46 5.57 -63.18
C SER A 5 3.11 5.88 -61.73
N ALA A 6 3.98 5.42 -60.84
CA ALA A 6 3.91 5.60 -59.41
C ALA A 6 4.31 7.04 -59.05
N LEU A 7 3.45 7.75 -58.33
CA LEU A 7 3.79 9.02 -57.68
C LEU A 7 4.09 8.73 -56.21
N ILE A 8 5.39 8.72 -55.92
CA ILE A 8 5.96 8.65 -54.57
C ILE A 8 5.65 9.99 -53.89
N PHE A 9 4.75 9.99 -52.91
CA PHE A 9 4.60 11.09 -51.97
C PHE A 9 5.41 10.78 -50.70
N LEU A 10 6.60 11.37 -50.64
CA LEU A 10 7.38 11.56 -49.42
C LEU A 10 6.64 12.57 -48.53
N PHE A 11 6.08 12.11 -47.42
CA PHE A 11 5.78 12.97 -46.27
C PHE A 11 6.52 12.46 -45.04
N SER A 12 7.69 13.07 -44.88
CA SER A 12 8.44 13.25 -43.65
C SER A 12 7.55 13.77 -42.52
N GLY A 13 7.68 13.16 -41.33
CA GLY A 13 7.07 13.68 -40.11
C GLY A 13 7.03 12.67 -38.96
N LEU A 14 8.20 12.20 -38.48
CA LEU A 14 8.25 11.61 -37.13
C LEU A 14 8.01 12.74 -36.12
N LEU A 15 6.77 12.91 -35.67
CA LEU A 15 6.49 13.62 -34.43
C LEU A 15 6.95 12.74 -33.26
N ALA A 16 8.20 12.92 -32.85
CA ALA A 16 8.66 12.44 -31.56
C ALA A 16 7.97 13.30 -30.48
N PHE A 17 6.88 12.79 -29.92
CA PHE A 17 6.36 13.30 -28.66
C PHE A 17 7.40 12.99 -27.57
N ALA A 18 8.31 13.93 -27.32
CA ALA A 18 9.03 14.03 -26.07
C ALA A 18 8.03 14.46 -25.00
N GLY A 19 7.20 13.51 -24.53
CA GLY A 19 6.46 13.69 -23.29
C GLY A 19 7.46 13.97 -22.17
N PRO A 20 7.11 14.81 -21.18
CA PRO A 20 7.97 14.99 -20.03
C PRO A 20 8.21 13.61 -19.42
N ILE A 21 9.47 13.18 -19.42
CA ILE A 21 9.92 12.12 -18.54
C ILE A 21 9.66 12.68 -17.15
N SER A 22 8.49 12.35 -16.60
CA SER A 22 8.26 12.44 -15.18
C SER A 22 9.29 11.51 -14.58
N CYS A 23 10.44 12.08 -14.25
CA CYS A 23 11.50 11.44 -13.51
C CYS A 23 10.84 11.06 -12.20
N GLY A 24 10.32 9.82 -12.15
CA GLY A 24 9.63 9.27 -11.01
C GLY A 24 10.62 9.37 -9.88
N GLN A 25 10.39 10.32 -8.99
CA GLN A 25 11.12 10.45 -7.75
C GLN A 25 10.84 9.13 -7.05
N ALA A 26 11.80 8.20 -7.12
CA ALA A 26 11.69 6.91 -6.46
C ALA A 26 11.29 7.22 -5.03
N ALA A 27 10.07 6.82 -4.65
CA ALA A 27 9.54 7.13 -3.33
C ALA A 27 10.58 6.65 -2.33
N SER A 28 11.14 7.58 -1.54
CA SER A 28 12.17 7.27 -0.57
C SER A 28 11.71 6.11 0.30
N GLU A 29 12.38 4.96 0.17
CA GLU A 29 12.08 3.77 0.97
C GLU A 29 12.37 4.10 2.44
N GLN A 30 11.32 4.13 3.27
CA GLN A 30 11.44 4.43 4.69
C GLN A 30 11.73 3.15 5.45
N LYS A 31 12.87 3.05 6.13
CA LYS A 31 13.17 1.90 6.99
C LYS A 31 12.56 2.07 8.38
N ALA A 32 12.04 1.00 8.95
CA ALA A 32 11.44 0.99 10.27
C ALA A 32 11.82 -0.26 11.07
N SER A 33 11.77 -0.14 12.40
CA SER A 33 11.93 -1.27 13.32
C SER A 33 10.60 -1.62 13.97
N TYR A 34 10.46 -2.88 14.39
CA TYR A 34 9.29 -3.30 15.15
C TYR A 34 9.15 -2.51 16.46
N GLY A 35 7.91 -2.25 16.86
CA GLY A 35 7.61 -1.53 18.10
C GLY A 35 7.96 -0.05 18.08
N THR A 36 8.14 0.55 16.90
CA THR A 36 8.37 1.99 16.74
C THR A 36 7.17 2.66 16.09
N ARG A 37 6.97 3.96 16.37
CA ARG A 37 5.97 4.78 15.69
C ARG A 37 6.48 5.14 14.30
N VAL A 38 5.73 4.78 13.28
CA VAL A 38 6.14 4.93 11.89
C VAL A 38 5.10 5.73 11.14
N LYS A 39 5.49 6.85 10.52
CA LYS A 39 4.58 7.61 9.68
C LYS A 39 4.39 6.89 8.35
N TYR A 40 3.14 6.80 7.88
CA TYR A 40 2.79 6.23 6.59
C TYR A 40 2.07 7.27 5.71
N ARG A 41 2.17 7.06 4.39
CA ARG A 41 1.50 7.85 3.35
C ARG A 41 1.11 6.93 2.20
N ALA A 42 0.08 7.31 1.45
CA ALA A 42 -0.38 6.51 0.32
C ALA A 42 0.75 6.31 -0.70
N GLY A 43 0.94 5.07 -1.15
CA GLY A 43 1.99 4.70 -2.10
C GLY A 43 3.42 4.72 -1.55
N GLN A 44 3.61 5.07 -0.27
CA GLN A 44 4.93 5.05 0.36
C GLN A 44 5.22 3.67 0.92
N LYS A 45 6.30 3.06 0.43
CA LYS A 45 6.83 1.80 0.94
C LYS A 45 7.65 2.01 2.22
N ILE A 46 7.36 1.20 3.22
CA ILE A 46 8.05 1.15 4.51
C ILE A 46 8.69 -0.23 4.65
N GLU A 47 10.01 -0.27 4.72
CA GLU A 47 10.80 -1.49 4.87
C GLU A 47 10.95 -1.85 6.35
N PHE A 48 10.38 -2.99 6.74
CA PHE A 48 10.65 -3.65 8.01
C PHE A 48 11.68 -4.78 7.80
N PRO A 49 12.31 -5.31 8.87
CA PRO A 49 13.33 -6.34 8.73
C PRO A 49 12.91 -7.59 7.94
N ASP A 50 11.64 -7.99 8.00
CA ASP A 50 11.16 -9.23 7.37
C ASP A 50 10.26 -9.04 6.14
N PHE A 51 9.76 -7.82 5.90
CA PHE A 51 8.80 -7.49 4.82
C PHE A 51 8.70 -5.98 4.62
N ALA A 52 8.03 -5.57 3.56
CA ALA A 52 7.63 -4.18 3.37
C ALA A 52 6.13 -3.98 3.57
N VAL A 53 5.75 -2.78 3.98
CA VAL A 53 4.36 -2.33 4.13
C VAL A 53 4.13 -1.09 3.26
N GLU A 54 3.01 -1.05 2.56
CA GLU A 54 2.58 0.11 1.79
C GLU A 54 1.13 0.43 2.14
N TYR A 55 0.85 1.68 2.49
CA TYR A 55 -0.53 2.13 2.65
C TYR A 55 -1.18 2.32 1.27
N VAL A 56 -2.23 1.55 1.01
CA VAL A 56 -2.93 1.54 -0.28
C VAL A 56 -4.04 2.59 -0.30
N GLY A 57 -4.73 2.76 0.83
CA GLY A 57 -5.79 3.73 0.97
C GLY A 57 -6.90 3.27 1.90
N GLU A 58 -8.04 3.94 1.78
CA GLU A 58 -9.23 3.69 2.57
C GLU A 58 -10.35 3.11 1.70
N ARG A 59 -11.15 2.20 2.27
CA ARG A 59 -12.41 1.75 1.65
C ARG A 59 -13.53 1.65 2.65
N ARG A 60 -14.74 2.00 2.23
CA ARG A 60 -15.95 1.82 3.03
C ARG A 60 -16.69 0.56 2.58
N LYS A 61 -17.03 -0.33 3.53
CA LYS A 61 -17.85 -1.53 3.26
C LYS A 61 -19.10 -1.52 4.14
N SER A 62 -20.26 -1.42 3.50
CA SER A 62 -21.56 -1.53 4.17
C SER A 62 -22.02 -2.99 4.31
N LEU A 63 -22.72 -3.28 5.39
CA LEU A 63 -23.47 -4.52 5.56
C LEU A 63 -24.97 -4.18 5.64
N PRO A 64 -25.90 -5.06 5.24
CA PRO A 64 -27.34 -4.79 5.37
C PRO A 64 -27.76 -4.39 6.78
N VAL A 65 -27.18 -5.04 7.79
CA VAL A 65 -27.41 -4.77 9.22
C VAL A 65 -26.70 -3.51 9.74
N TYR A 66 -25.77 -2.96 8.96
CA TYR A 66 -25.06 -1.73 9.31
C TYR A 66 -24.80 -0.88 8.04
N PRO A 67 -25.83 -0.14 7.56
CA PRO A 67 -25.77 0.57 6.27
C PRO A 67 -24.73 1.68 6.23
N ARG A 68 -24.38 2.26 7.40
CA ARG A 68 -23.29 3.25 7.51
C ARG A 68 -21.94 2.67 7.08
N GLY A 69 -21.77 1.36 7.20
CA GLY A 69 -20.56 0.63 6.85
C GLY A 69 -19.36 0.94 7.73
N PHE A 70 -18.30 0.18 7.49
CA PHE A 70 -17.02 0.29 8.18
C PHE A 70 -15.99 0.92 7.25
N LEU A 71 -15.20 1.86 7.78
CA LEU A 71 -14.02 2.38 7.11
C LEU A 71 -12.84 1.45 7.39
N TYR A 72 -12.25 0.90 6.35
CA TYR A 72 -11.05 0.08 6.39
C TYR A 72 -9.87 0.88 5.86
N TYR A 73 -8.74 0.72 6.52
CA TYR A 73 -7.43 1.23 6.11
C TYR A 73 -6.64 0.03 5.59
N ASP A 74 -6.31 0.05 4.31
CA ASP A 74 -5.74 -1.09 3.61
C ASP A 74 -4.23 -0.90 3.45
N PHE A 75 -3.48 -1.91 3.89
CA PHE A 75 -2.04 -1.98 3.77
C PHE A 75 -1.65 -3.23 2.99
N LYS A 76 -0.84 -3.04 1.95
CA LYS A 76 -0.20 -4.15 1.25
C LYS A 76 1.08 -4.52 2.00
N VAL A 77 1.20 -5.79 2.36
CA VAL A 77 2.39 -6.36 2.99
C VAL A 77 3.05 -7.29 1.99
N SER A 78 4.33 -7.11 1.73
CA SER A 78 5.08 -7.85 0.70
C SER A 78 6.40 -8.41 1.21
N LYS A 79 6.72 -9.66 0.86
CA LYS A 79 8.00 -10.34 1.12
C LYS A 79 8.41 -11.14 -0.10
N GLY A 80 9.35 -10.62 -0.89
CA GLY A 80 9.72 -11.22 -2.17
C GLY A 80 8.49 -11.31 -3.09
N PRO A 81 8.16 -12.50 -3.64
CA PRO A 81 6.97 -12.67 -4.48
C PRO A 81 5.65 -12.77 -3.70
N ALA A 82 5.70 -12.90 -2.35
CA ALA A 82 4.50 -13.03 -1.54
C ALA A 82 3.92 -11.64 -1.22
N GLU A 83 2.62 -11.46 -1.47
CA GLU A 83 1.88 -10.25 -1.12
C GLU A 83 0.57 -10.60 -0.40
N LYS A 84 0.14 -9.74 0.52
CA LYS A 84 -1.14 -9.85 1.23
C LYS A 84 -1.69 -8.46 1.53
N MET A 85 -3.01 -8.32 1.46
CA MET A 85 -3.71 -7.13 1.97
C MET A 85 -4.04 -7.33 3.45
N VAL A 86 -3.68 -6.36 4.28
CA VAL A 86 -4.05 -6.26 5.70
C VAL A 86 -4.99 -5.06 5.84
N SER A 87 -6.23 -5.31 6.24
CA SER A 87 -7.27 -4.28 6.39
C SER A 87 -7.53 -4.03 7.88
N TRP A 88 -7.21 -2.82 8.35
CA TRP A 88 -7.49 -2.40 9.72
C TRP A 88 -8.78 -1.56 9.78
N SER A 89 -9.60 -1.73 10.82
CA SER A 89 -10.78 -0.88 11.05
C SER A 89 -11.05 -0.72 12.54
N THR A 90 -11.57 0.45 12.93
CA THR A 90 -12.16 0.64 14.27
C THR A 90 -13.45 -0.15 14.47
N GLY A 91 -13.98 -0.81 13.43
CA GLY A 91 -15.21 -1.59 13.49
C GLY A 91 -16.37 -0.76 14.09
N THR A 92 -16.95 -1.27 15.18
CA THR A 92 -18.05 -0.64 15.94
C THR A 92 -17.57 0.34 17.01
N GLY A 93 -16.27 0.63 17.09
CA GLY A 93 -15.66 1.53 18.07
C GLY A 93 -14.53 0.90 18.90
N VAL A 94 -14.21 -0.39 18.68
CA VAL A 94 -13.08 -1.06 19.33
C VAL A 94 -11.83 -0.86 18.49
N ILE A 95 -10.76 -0.38 19.13
CA ILE A 95 -9.46 -0.10 18.50
C ILE A 95 -8.50 -1.19 18.96
N ASP A 96 -8.40 -2.26 18.16
CA ASP A 96 -7.53 -3.40 18.45
C ASP A 96 -6.46 -3.58 17.35
N PRO A 97 -5.37 -4.31 17.64
CA PRO A 97 -4.43 -4.74 16.62
C PRO A 97 -5.09 -5.61 15.54
N THR A 98 -4.60 -5.51 14.31
CA THR A 98 -4.92 -6.48 13.24
C THR A 98 -3.77 -7.46 13.10
N ASP A 99 -4.05 -8.73 13.38
CA ASP A 99 -3.08 -9.81 13.19
C ASP A 99 -2.89 -10.11 11.70
N PHE A 100 -1.64 -10.42 11.33
CA PHE A 100 -1.32 -10.96 10.01
C PHE A 100 -0.12 -11.90 10.07
N GLU A 101 0.00 -12.70 9.01
CA GLU A 101 1.11 -13.62 8.83
C GLU A 101 1.73 -13.40 7.45
N ILE A 102 3.07 -13.33 7.43
CA ILE A 102 3.86 -13.34 6.20
C ILE A 102 5.19 -14.05 6.41
N GLY A 103 5.51 -14.99 5.52
CA GLY A 103 6.74 -15.79 5.60
C GLY A 103 6.85 -16.63 6.87
N GLY A 104 5.74 -17.24 7.32
CA GLY A 104 5.70 -18.15 8.47
C GLY A 104 5.86 -17.49 9.84
N LYS A 105 5.74 -16.16 9.91
CA LYS A 105 5.84 -15.37 11.15
C LYS A 105 4.58 -14.54 11.34
N HIS A 106 4.17 -14.36 12.59
CA HIS A 106 3.00 -13.61 12.99
C HIS A 106 3.36 -12.19 13.43
N TYR A 107 2.50 -11.25 13.09
CA TYR A 107 2.68 -9.83 13.36
C TYR A 107 1.35 -9.17 13.68
N GLN A 108 1.43 -8.00 14.30
CA GLN A 108 0.30 -7.14 14.63
C GLN A 108 0.50 -5.77 14.02
N LEU A 109 -0.53 -5.26 13.35
CA LEU A 109 -0.61 -3.89 12.86
C LEU A 109 -1.56 -3.09 13.75
N GLU A 110 -1.06 -2.02 14.35
CA GLU A 110 -1.80 -1.11 15.21
C GLU A 110 -1.90 0.27 14.55
N LEU A 111 -3.12 0.85 14.57
CA LEU A 111 -3.40 2.23 14.18
C LEU A 111 -4.19 2.92 15.29
N ARG A 112 -4.09 4.25 15.37
CA ARG A 112 -4.83 5.15 16.30
C ARG A 112 -4.49 4.96 17.78
N HIS A 113 -4.31 3.73 18.25
CA HIS A 113 -3.85 3.38 19.58
C HIS A 113 -2.91 2.17 19.48
N SER A 114 -1.91 2.15 20.35
CA SER A 114 -1.02 1.02 20.56
C SER A 114 -1.10 0.62 22.02
N ASP A 115 -1.28 -0.67 22.31
CA ASP A 115 -1.37 -1.18 23.68
C ASP A 115 -0.13 -0.81 24.52
N LYS A 116 1.02 -0.67 23.86
CA LYS A 116 2.31 -0.39 24.52
C LYS A 116 2.75 1.07 24.40
N LEU A 117 2.36 1.78 23.34
CA LEU A 117 2.83 3.15 23.07
C LEU A 117 1.75 4.22 23.24
N GLY A 118 0.52 3.82 23.57
CA GLY A 118 -0.63 4.70 23.74
C GLY A 118 -1.14 5.27 22.42
N LYS A 119 -1.69 6.49 22.47
CA LYS A 119 -2.28 7.16 21.30
C LYS A 119 -1.25 7.35 20.18
N LEU A 120 -1.67 7.03 18.95
CA LEU A 120 -0.92 7.24 17.72
C LEU A 120 -1.53 8.40 16.93
N ASN A 121 -0.73 9.09 16.12
CA ASN A 121 -1.25 10.07 15.18
C ASN A 121 -2.03 9.40 14.04
N ASP A 122 -2.85 10.17 13.32
CA ASP A 122 -3.74 9.64 12.27
C ASP A 122 -2.98 9.02 11.08
N ASN A 123 -1.70 9.32 10.94
CA ASN A 123 -0.82 8.77 9.91
C ASN A 123 0.34 7.97 10.50
N GLU A 124 0.18 7.46 11.73
CA GLU A 124 1.15 6.59 12.37
C GLU A 124 0.63 5.16 12.47
N LEU A 125 1.53 4.22 12.20
CA LEU A 125 1.35 2.81 12.44
C LEU A 125 2.44 2.28 13.35
N VAL A 126 2.15 1.16 14.01
CA VAL A 126 3.14 0.35 14.74
C VAL A 126 2.97 -1.09 14.29
N ILE A 127 4.10 -1.77 14.05
CA ILE A 127 4.13 -3.21 13.80
C ILE A 127 4.82 -3.90 14.97
N TRP A 128 4.19 -4.93 15.53
CA TRP A 128 4.79 -5.83 16.51
C TRP A 128 5.03 -7.21 15.93
N GLN A 129 6.06 -7.88 16.41
CA GLN A 129 6.18 -9.34 16.28
C GLN A 129 5.22 -9.98 17.28
N ALA A 130 4.38 -10.89 16.81
CA ALA A 130 3.42 -11.62 17.63
C ALA A 130 3.86 -13.08 17.79
N LYS A 131 3.41 -13.71 18.87
CA LYS A 131 3.49 -15.17 18.99
C LYS A 131 2.39 -15.79 18.10
N PRO A 132 2.58 -17.01 17.59
CA PRO A 132 1.49 -17.75 16.98
C PRO A 132 0.32 -17.85 17.96
N PRO A 133 -0.94 -17.79 17.49
CA PRO A 133 -2.07 -18.11 18.34
C PRO A 133 -1.88 -19.54 18.88
N SER A 134 -1.96 -19.68 20.20
CA SER A 134 -1.89 -20.95 20.93
C SER A 134 -3.15 -21.79 20.74
#